data_AF-A0A545UBU8-F1
#
_entry.id   AF-A0A545UBU8-F1
#
_cell.length_a   1.000
_cell.length_b   1.000
_cell.length_c   1.000
_cell.angle_alpha   90.00
_cell.angle_beta   90.00
_cell.angle_gamma   90.00
#
_symmetry.space_group_name_H-M   'P 1'
#
loop_
_entity.id
_entity.type
_entity.pdbx_description
1 polymer ?
#
loop_
_entity_poly.entity_id
_entity_poly.type
_entity_poly.pdbx_seq_one_letter_code
_entity_poly.pdbx_strand_id
1 'polypeptide(L)'
;MAQNNDAADTFISVAHVASELFKAQSIAEELSITSKNARALAVRAGSTAAGFNEITRFIEGLSKLTIEAASSVNTIAISQTKIASDLFRVQGFISRLDQVNYNLEDGQDNELAPIYATVNSTRKSLERQIRSSLRELVDRLDETKMELRATQVVSVVSRVEASRAHEDFQNSLNSVADKVSSAGQRINSHLEKARRHLAHLRT
;
A
#
# COMPACT_ATOMS: atom_id res chain seq x y z
N MET A 1 29.63 8.69 -10.01
CA MET A 1 28.51 8.29 -10.88
C MET A 1 27.56 7.24 -10.30
N ALA A 2 27.92 6.49 -9.24
CA ALA A 2 27.03 5.43 -8.68
C ALA A 2 25.86 5.91 -7.80
N GLN A 3 25.89 7.13 -7.22
CA GLN A 3 24.84 7.60 -6.28
C GLN A 3 23.55 8.10 -6.94
N ASN A 4 23.56 8.50 -8.22
CA ASN A 4 22.35 8.99 -8.91
C ASN A 4 21.35 7.88 -9.27
N ASN A 5 21.80 6.61 -9.31
CA ASN A 5 20.92 5.50 -9.66
C ASN A 5 20.02 5.08 -8.47
N ASP A 6 20.55 5.15 -7.25
CA ASP A 6 19.87 4.70 -6.03
C ASP A 6 18.57 5.49 -5.73
N ALA A 7 18.58 6.82 -5.91
CA ALA A 7 17.37 7.62 -5.67
C ALA A 7 16.32 7.47 -6.77
N ALA A 8 16.74 7.29 -8.03
CA ALA A 8 15.83 7.03 -9.13
C ALA A 8 15.18 5.64 -8.96
N ASP A 9 15.97 4.62 -8.62
CA ASP A 9 15.49 3.26 -8.34
C ASP A 9 14.57 3.23 -7.12
N THR A 10 14.90 4.00 -6.07
CA THR A 10 14.03 4.19 -4.90
C THR A 10 12.72 4.86 -5.29
N PHE A 11 12.75 5.93 -6.08
CA PHE A 11 11.55 6.62 -6.56
C PHE A 11 10.64 5.68 -7.36
N ILE A 12 11.20 4.96 -8.34
CA ILE A 12 10.47 4.02 -9.18
C ILE A 12 9.85 2.91 -8.32
N SER A 13 10.62 2.32 -7.42
CA SER A 13 10.16 1.23 -6.57
C SER A 13 9.04 1.68 -5.61
N VAL A 14 9.17 2.86 -4.99
CA VAL A 14 8.12 3.44 -4.14
C VAL A 14 6.85 3.76 -4.94
N ALA A 15 7.00 4.27 -6.17
CA ALA A 15 5.85 4.54 -7.04
C ALA A 15 5.12 3.24 -7.44
N HIS A 16 5.86 2.16 -7.72
CA HIS A 16 5.28 0.85 -7.96
C HIS A 16 4.52 0.32 -6.73
N VAL A 17 5.08 0.49 -5.53
CA VAL A 17 4.42 0.12 -4.28
C VAL A 17 3.11 0.89 -4.11
N ALA A 18 3.13 2.22 -4.29
CA ALA A 18 1.94 3.05 -4.24
C ALA A 18 0.88 2.58 -5.24
N SER A 19 1.28 2.24 -6.47
CA SER A 19 0.37 1.74 -7.51
C SER A 19 -0.28 0.40 -7.13
N GLU A 20 0.49 -0.56 -6.63
CA GLU A 20 -0.05 -1.86 -6.22
C GLU A 20 -0.99 -1.73 -5.01
N LEU A 21 -0.67 -0.85 -4.07
CA LEU A 21 -1.52 -0.54 -2.91
C LEU A 21 -2.82 0.15 -3.29
N PHE A 22 -2.76 1.08 -4.25
CA PHE A 22 -3.96 1.71 -4.78
C PHE A 22 -4.91 0.68 -5.41
N LYS A 23 -4.37 -0.28 -6.18
CA LYS A 23 -5.18 -1.38 -6.74
C LYS A 23 -5.79 -2.26 -5.65
N ALA A 24 -5.02 -2.57 -4.60
CA ALA A 24 -5.52 -3.31 -3.44
C ALA A 24 -6.67 -2.57 -2.74
N GLN A 25 -6.54 -1.25 -2.56
CA GLN A 25 -7.56 -0.39 -1.98
C GLN A 25 -8.86 -0.42 -2.80
N SER A 26 -8.79 -0.27 -4.13
CA SER A 26 -9.98 -0.30 -4.99
C SER A 26 -10.75 -1.63 -4.88
N ILE A 27 -10.05 -2.75 -4.72
CA ILE A 27 -10.69 -4.07 -4.52
C ILE A 27 -11.37 -4.15 -3.16
N ALA A 28 -10.75 -3.57 -2.12
CA ALA A 28 -11.35 -3.52 -0.78
C ALA A 28 -12.63 -2.66 -0.76
N GLU A 29 -12.65 -1.56 -1.52
CA GLU A 29 -13.84 -0.73 -1.73
C GLU A 29 -14.97 -1.49 -2.42
N GLU A 30 -14.66 -2.24 -3.49
CA GLU A 30 -15.61 -3.13 -4.19
C GLU A 30 -16.20 -4.18 -3.22
N LEU A 31 -15.35 -4.75 -2.37
CA LEU A 31 -15.76 -5.73 -1.37
C LEU A 31 -16.73 -5.14 -0.33
N SER A 32 -16.46 -3.91 0.13
CA SER A 32 -17.34 -3.19 1.06
C SER A 32 -18.73 -2.95 0.48
N ILE A 33 -18.82 -2.57 -0.79
CA ILE A 33 -20.10 -2.40 -1.50
C ILE A 33 -20.83 -3.75 -1.58
N THR A 34 -20.11 -4.81 -1.96
CA THR A 34 -20.66 -6.17 -2.03
C THR A 34 -21.23 -6.63 -0.68
N SER A 35 -20.51 -6.34 0.41
CA SER A 35 -20.95 -6.62 1.78
C SER A 35 -22.24 -5.91 2.14
N LYS A 36 -22.33 -4.61 1.86
CA LYS A 36 -23.52 -3.79 2.14
C LYS A 36 -24.73 -4.30 1.36
N ASN A 37 -24.53 -4.66 0.10
CA ASN A 37 -25.59 -5.24 -0.75
C ASN A 37 -26.06 -6.61 -0.23
N ALA A 38 -25.12 -7.46 0.19
CA ALA A 38 -25.44 -8.73 0.83
C ALA A 38 -26.21 -8.52 2.14
N ARG A 39 -25.81 -7.53 2.97
CA ARG A 39 -26.52 -7.20 4.21
C ARG A 39 -27.94 -6.71 3.97
N ALA A 40 -28.16 -5.88 2.95
CA ALA A 40 -29.50 -5.46 2.56
C ALA A 40 -30.38 -6.65 2.12
N LEU A 41 -29.80 -7.63 1.43
CA LEU A 41 -30.49 -8.87 1.10
C LEU A 41 -30.83 -9.72 2.34
N ALA A 42 -29.90 -9.81 3.31
CA ALA A 42 -30.09 -10.46 4.60
C ALA A 42 -31.31 -9.90 5.34
N VAL A 43 -31.39 -8.57 5.44
CA VAL A 43 -32.46 -7.86 6.13
C VAL A 43 -33.81 -8.11 5.45
N ARG A 44 -33.86 -8.13 4.11
CA ARG A 44 -35.08 -8.43 3.36
C ARG A 44 -35.57 -9.86 3.53
N ALA A 45 -34.66 -10.81 3.74
CA ALA A 45 -35.00 -12.21 3.96
C ALA A 45 -35.49 -12.49 5.39
N GLY A 46 -35.23 -11.61 6.36
CA GLY A 46 -35.78 -11.72 7.71
C GLY A 46 -35.23 -12.93 8.50
N SER A 47 -36.10 -13.67 9.19
CA SER A 47 -35.70 -14.75 10.11
C SER A 47 -35.12 -15.99 9.41
N THR A 48 -35.39 -16.22 8.12
CA THR A 48 -34.79 -17.30 7.32
C THR A 48 -33.31 -17.04 6.98
N ALA A 49 -32.80 -15.85 7.32
CA ALA A 49 -31.47 -15.38 6.98
C ALA A 49 -30.61 -15.05 8.22
N ALA A 50 -30.85 -15.70 9.37
CA ALA A 50 -30.04 -15.48 10.58
C ALA A 50 -28.52 -15.71 10.33
N GLY A 51 -28.15 -16.78 9.61
CA GLY A 51 -26.76 -17.00 9.18
C GLY A 51 -26.25 -15.97 8.16
N PHE A 52 -27.16 -15.33 7.43
CA PHE A 52 -26.88 -14.27 6.46
C PHE A 52 -26.45 -12.95 7.16
N ASN A 53 -26.99 -12.65 8.34
CA ASN A 53 -26.59 -11.48 9.13
C ASN A 53 -25.18 -11.62 9.71
N GLU A 54 -24.82 -12.80 10.21
CA GLU A 54 -23.48 -13.04 10.74
C GLU A 54 -22.43 -12.97 9.63
N ILE A 55 -22.64 -13.68 8.50
CA ILE A 55 -21.72 -13.62 7.34
C ILE A 55 -21.53 -12.19 6.85
N THR A 56 -22.60 -11.41 6.73
CA THR A 56 -22.51 -10.03 6.22
C THR A 56 -21.84 -9.06 7.19
N ARG A 57 -22.02 -9.24 8.51
CA ARG A 57 -21.25 -8.50 9.52
C ARG A 57 -19.76 -8.84 9.45
N PHE A 58 -19.42 -10.11 9.26
CA PHE A 58 -18.03 -10.55 9.11
C PHE A 58 -17.38 -9.94 7.86
N ILE A 59 -18.06 -9.98 6.72
CA ILE A 59 -17.56 -9.38 5.48
C ILE A 59 -17.43 -7.86 5.63
N GLU A 60 -18.34 -7.20 6.34
CA GLU A 60 -18.29 -5.76 6.57
C GLU A 60 -17.09 -5.38 7.45
N GLY A 61 -16.86 -6.11 8.54
CA GLY A 61 -15.68 -5.94 9.39
C GLY A 61 -14.38 -6.17 8.62
N LEU A 62 -14.34 -7.22 7.81
CA LEU A 62 -13.21 -7.50 6.92
C LEU A 62 -12.95 -6.35 5.94
N SER A 63 -13.97 -5.95 5.21
CA SER A 63 -13.83 -4.92 4.17
C SER A 63 -13.33 -3.63 4.79
N LYS A 64 -13.83 -3.28 5.99
CA LYS A 64 -13.39 -2.12 6.76
C LYS A 64 -11.91 -2.20 7.14
N LEU A 65 -11.48 -3.28 7.79
CA LEU A 65 -10.07 -3.52 8.13
C LEU A 65 -9.17 -3.41 6.91
N THR A 66 -9.57 -4.03 5.80
CA THR A 66 -8.77 -4.04 4.57
C THR A 66 -8.69 -2.66 3.91
N ILE A 67 -9.79 -1.88 3.92
CA ILE A 67 -9.80 -0.49 3.44
C ILE A 67 -8.91 0.39 4.31
N GLU A 68 -9.03 0.29 5.63
CA GLU A 68 -8.26 1.10 6.59
C GLU A 68 -6.76 0.81 6.45
N ALA A 69 -6.39 -0.47 6.40
CA ALA A 69 -5.02 -0.89 6.19
C ALA A 69 -4.48 -0.41 4.83
N ALA A 70 -5.19 -0.69 3.73
CA ALA A 70 -4.77 -0.26 2.40
C ALA A 70 -4.65 1.27 2.27
N SER A 71 -5.58 2.03 2.87
CA SER A 71 -5.57 3.50 2.87
C SER A 71 -4.39 4.06 3.66
N SER A 72 -4.08 3.47 4.82
CA SER A 72 -2.93 3.84 5.64
C SER A 72 -1.62 3.61 4.87
N VAL A 73 -1.45 2.41 4.30
CA VAL A 73 -0.23 2.09 3.53
C VAL A 73 -0.11 2.95 2.27
N ASN A 74 -1.22 3.23 1.57
CA ASN A 74 -1.23 4.12 0.40
C ASN A 74 -0.83 5.57 0.75
N THR A 75 -1.32 6.10 1.88
CA THR A 75 -0.96 7.44 2.35
C THR A 75 0.54 7.56 2.62
N ILE A 76 1.13 6.53 3.25
CA ILE A 76 2.57 6.45 3.49
C ILE A 76 3.32 6.40 2.15
N ALA A 77 2.89 5.54 1.21
CA ALA A 77 3.54 5.38 -0.09
C ALA A 77 3.50 6.66 -0.96
N ILE A 78 2.39 7.41 -0.94
CA ILE A 78 2.29 8.72 -1.63
C ILE A 78 3.25 9.73 -1.01
N SER A 79 3.30 9.81 0.32
CA SER A 79 4.26 10.68 1.04
C SER A 79 5.70 10.31 0.67
N GLN A 80 6.01 9.02 0.59
CA GLN A 80 7.33 8.53 0.17
C GLN A 80 7.67 8.92 -1.27
N THR A 81 6.72 8.84 -2.18
CA THR A 81 6.94 9.23 -3.59
C THR A 81 7.35 10.70 -3.68
N LYS A 82 6.76 11.57 -2.85
CA LYS A 82 7.12 12.98 -2.76
C LYS A 82 8.55 13.19 -2.24
N ILE A 83 8.90 12.54 -1.13
CA ILE A 83 10.26 12.63 -0.54
C ILE A 83 11.31 12.10 -1.53
N ALA A 84 11.02 11.00 -2.22
CA ALA A 84 11.90 10.42 -3.23
C ALA A 84 12.11 11.36 -4.43
N SER A 85 11.04 12.02 -4.91
CA SER A 85 11.12 13.02 -5.97
C SER A 85 11.96 14.24 -5.57
N ASP A 86 11.78 14.72 -4.34
CA ASP A 86 12.57 15.83 -3.81
C ASP A 86 14.06 15.44 -3.67
N LEU A 87 14.35 14.21 -3.21
CA LEU A 87 15.71 13.70 -3.14
C LEU A 87 16.37 13.62 -4.52
N PHE A 88 15.65 13.08 -5.52
CA PHE A 88 16.12 13.00 -6.91
C PHE A 88 16.44 14.40 -7.47
N ARG A 89 15.57 15.38 -7.23
CA ARG A 89 15.78 16.77 -7.64
C ARG A 89 17.01 17.39 -6.97
N VAL A 90 17.18 17.18 -5.67
CA VAL A 90 18.32 17.68 -4.90
C VAL A 90 19.64 17.06 -5.39
N GLN A 91 19.67 15.75 -5.66
CA GLN A 91 20.85 15.08 -6.21
C GLN A 91 21.20 15.58 -7.62
N GLY A 92 20.17 15.81 -8.46
CA GLY A 92 20.35 16.44 -9.77
C GLY A 92 20.92 17.86 -9.66
N PHE A 93 20.49 18.64 -8.66
CA PHE A 93 21.04 19.97 -8.40
C PHE A 93 22.49 19.92 -7.93
N ILE A 94 22.84 19.02 -6.99
CA ILE A 94 24.22 18.79 -6.55
C ILE A 94 25.11 18.41 -7.74
N SER A 95 24.65 17.50 -8.60
CA SER A 95 25.40 17.08 -9.79
C SER A 95 25.73 18.26 -10.72
N ARG A 96 24.81 19.24 -10.84
CA ARG A 96 25.05 20.45 -11.62
C ARG A 96 25.98 21.43 -10.91
N LEU A 97 25.88 21.56 -9.59
CA LEU A 97 26.82 22.36 -8.79
C LEU A 97 28.24 21.81 -8.90
N ASP A 98 28.41 20.48 -8.84
CA ASP A 98 29.71 19.81 -9.02
C ASP A 98 30.33 20.12 -10.39
N GLN A 99 29.52 20.19 -11.45
CA GLN A 99 29.98 20.57 -12.80
C GLN A 99 30.46 22.01 -12.87
N VAL A 100 29.79 22.94 -12.19
CA VAL A 100 30.20 24.36 -12.16
C VAL A 100 31.48 24.52 -11.33
N ASN A 101 31.58 23.84 -10.19
CA ASN A 101 32.75 23.90 -9.31
C ASN A 101 34.02 23.33 -9.97
N TYR A 102 33.89 22.33 -10.85
CA TYR A 102 35.01 21.81 -11.66
C TYR A 102 35.57 22.83 -12.67
N ASN A 103 34.77 23.83 -13.07
CA ASN A 103 35.15 24.83 -14.06
C ASN A 103 35.68 26.14 -13.44
N LEU A 104 35.78 26.23 -12.10
CA LEU A 104 36.36 27.40 -11.44
C LEU A 104 37.89 27.38 -11.60
N GLU A 105 38.46 28.51 -12.01
CA GLU A 105 39.91 28.68 -12.07
C GLU A 105 40.53 28.79 -10.67
N ASP A 106 41.79 28.35 -10.55
CA ASP A 106 42.54 28.35 -9.29
C ASP A 106 42.66 29.79 -8.75
N GLY A 107 42.05 30.04 -7.58
CA GLY A 107 42.06 31.36 -6.92
C GLY A 107 40.74 32.16 -6.95
N GLN A 108 39.65 31.64 -7.54
CA GLN A 108 38.32 32.23 -7.39
C GLN A 108 37.68 31.88 -6.04
N ASP A 109 37.09 32.87 -5.37
CA ASP A 109 36.29 32.65 -4.15
C ASP A 109 35.09 31.75 -4.47
N ASN A 110 34.94 30.66 -3.73
CA ASN A 110 33.85 29.72 -3.92
C ASN A 110 32.56 30.26 -3.27
N GLU A 111 31.93 31.23 -3.92
CA GLU A 111 30.63 31.81 -3.52
C GLU A 111 29.51 30.74 -3.46
N LEU A 112 29.71 29.60 -4.13
CA LEU A 112 28.78 28.47 -4.13
C LEU A 112 28.94 27.55 -2.91
N ALA A 113 30.04 27.63 -2.16
CA ALA A 113 30.27 26.83 -0.96
C ALA A 113 29.11 26.84 0.06
N PRO A 114 28.53 28.00 0.44
CA PRO A 114 27.38 28.03 1.35
C PRO A 114 26.11 27.38 0.74
N ILE A 115 25.90 27.53 -0.57
CA ILE A 115 24.80 26.87 -1.29
C ILE A 115 25.02 25.35 -1.26
N TYR A 116 26.23 24.90 -1.54
CA TYR A 116 26.61 23.49 -1.51
C TYR A 116 26.37 22.87 -0.13
N ALA A 117 26.80 23.55 0.93
CA ALA A 117 26.58 23.10 2.31
C ALA A 117 25.08 22.96 2.64
N THR A 118 24.27 23.93 2.23
CA THR A 118 22.82 23.94 2.45
C THR A 118 22.14 22.77 1.72
N VAL A 119 22.42 22.61 0.44
CA VAL A 119 21.82 21.56 -0.40
C VAL A 119 22.22 20.17 0.09
N ASN A 120 23.48 19.99 0.48
CA ASN A 120 23.98 18.70 0.97
C ASN A 120 23.38 18.37 2.36
N SER A 121 23.10 19.37 3.20
CA SER A 121 22.33 19.20 4.43
C SER A 121 20.90 18.73 4.15
N THR A 122 20.22 19.37 3.18
CA THR A 122 18.88 18.96 2.73
C THR A 122 18.87 17.53 2.20
N ARG A 123 19.84 17.16 1.36
CA ARG A 123 20.00 15.78 0.87
C ARG A 123 20.08 14.78 2.02
N LYS A 124 20.96 15.02 3.00
CA LYS A 124 21.12 14.16 4.19
C LYS A 124 19.85 14.08 5.04
N SER A 125 19.03 15.13 5.06
CA SER A 125 17.73 15.12 5.74
C SER A 125 16.73 14.23 5.01
N LEU A 126 16.60 14.40 3.69
CA LEU A 126 15.70 13.60 2.84
C LEU A 126 16.09 12.12 2.84
N GLU A 127 17.39 11.80 2.79
CA GLU A 127 17.91 10.43 2.90
C GLU A 127 17.57 9.75 4.23
N ARG A 128 17.55 10.51 5.33
CA ARG A 128 17.13 9.97 6.63
C ARG A 128 15.62 9.74 6.68
N GLN A 129 14.84 10.67 6.15
CA GLN A 129 13.38 10.56 6.09
C GLN A 129 12.95 9.36 5.26
N ILE A 130 13.48 9.20 4.04
CA ILE A 130 13.12 8.09 3.16
C ILE A 130 13.48 6.73 3.77
N ARG A 131 14.65 6.60 4.42
CA ARG A 131 15.04 5.36 5.10
C ARG A 131 14.16 5.04 6.31
N SER A 132 13.72 6.05 7.05
CA SER A 132 12.81 5.85 8.18
C SER A 132 11.45 5.37 7.70
N SER A 133 10.89 6.06 6.72
CA SER A 133 9.55 5.78 6.27
C SER A 133 9.44 4.57 5.32
N LEU A 134 10.50 4.18 4.62
CA LEU A 134 10.56 2.87 3.94
C LEU A 134 10.44 1.72 4.93
N ARG A 135 11.04 1.84 6.13
CA ARG A 135 10.87 0.84 7.20
C ARG A 135 9.44 0.80 7.70
N GLU A 136 8.86 1.97 7.99
CA GLU A 136 7.46 2.08 8.39
C GLU A 136 6.50 1.47 7.35
N LEU A 137 6.76 1.70 6.06
CA LEU A 137 5.98 1.15 4.96
C LEU A 137 6.05 -0.39 4.92
N VAL A 138 7.24 -0.96 5.14
CA VAL A 138 7.43 -2.41 5.22
C VAL A 138 6.70 -3.01 6.42
N ASP A 139 6.81 -2.36 7.58
CA ASP A 139 6.16 -2.84 8.81
C ASP A 139 4.63 -2.83 8.65
N ARG A 140 4.07 -1.77 8.06
CA ARG A 140 2.62 -1.68 7.77
C ARG A 140 2.14 -2.67 6.72
N LEU A 141 2.96 -2.95 5.70
CA LEU A 141 2.65 -4.00 4.72
C LEU A 141 2.58 -5.39 5.38
N ASP A 142 3.51 -5.67 6.30
CA ASP A 142 3.56 -6.95 7.01
C ASP A 142 2.40 -7.11 7.99
N GLU A 143 2.02 -6.05 8.69
CA GLU A 143 0.82 -5.99 9.53
C GLU A 143 -0.46 -6.22 8.70
N THR A 144 -0.62 -5.47 7.60
CA THR A 144 -1.77 -5.62 6.69
C THR A 144 -1.90 -7.05 6.15
N LYS A 145 -0.77 -7.67 5.80
CA LYS A 145 -0.73 -9.06 5.35
C LYS A 145 -1.14 -10.04 6.44
N MET A 146 -0.78 -9.78 7.69
CA MET A 146 -1.20 -10.60 8.83
C MET A 146 -2.72 -10.49 9.08
N GLU A 147 -3.27 -9.28 9.04
CA GLU A 147 -4.71 -9.02 9.15
C GLU A 147 -5.51 -9.72 8.02
N LEU A 148 -4.98 -9.71 6.79
CA LEU A 148 -5.57 -10.41 5.65
C LEU A 148 -5.47 -11.95 5.73
N ARG A 149 -4.52 -12.51 6.48
CA ARG A 149 -4.49 -13.95 6.73
C ARG A 149 -5.53 -14.38 7.76
N ALA A 150 -5.66 -13.61 8.85
CA ALA A 150 -6.73 -13.83 9.84
C ALA A 150 -8.11 -13.80 9.18
N THR A 151 -8.27 -12.91 8.21
CA THR A 151 -9.42 -12.80 7.32
C THR A 151 -9.71 -14.04 6.49
N GLN A 152 -8.71 -14.72 5.92
CA GLN A 152 -8.94 -15.89 5.06
C GLN A 152 -9.59 -17.04 5.82
N VAL A 153 -9.31 -17.17 7.12
CA VAL A 153 -10.01 -18.10 8.02
C VAL A 153 -11.50 -17.78 8.11
N VAL A 154 -11.86 -16.50 8.12
CA VAL A 154 -13.26 -16.02 8.18
C VAL A 154 -14.02 -16.35 6.88
N SER A 155 -13.35 -16.36 5.73
CA SER A 155 -13.95 -16.83 4.46
C SER A 155 -14.34 -18.31 4.53
N VAL A 156 -13.51 -19.15 5.15
CA VAL A 156 -13.82 -20.58 5.36
C VAL A 156 -15.02 -20.74 6.29
N VAL A 157 -15.06 -20.00 7.39
CA VAL A 157 -16.20 -19.98 8.32
C VAL A 157 -17.48 -19.50 7.61
N SER A 158 -17.37 -18.48 6.76
CA SER A 158 -18.51 -17.97 5.97
C SER A 158 -19.07 -19.03 5.01
N ARG A 159 -18.21 -19.88 4.42
CA ARG A 159 -18.63 -20.98 3.54
C ARG A 159 -19.30 -22.11 4.34
N VAL A 160 -18.84 -22.40 5.56
CA VAL A 160 -19.50 -23.35 6.47
C VAL A 160 -20.90 -22.85 6.84
N GLU A 161 -21.05 -21.59 7.22
CA GLU A 161 -22.36 -21.03 7.58
C GLU A 161 -23.29 -20.89 6.36
N ALA A 162 -22.75 -20.60 5.18
CA ALA A 162 -23.53 -20.60 3.93
C ALA A 162 -24.13 -21.99 3.63
N SER A 163 -23.36 -23.07 3.85
CA SER A 163 -23.85 -24.44 3.65
C SER A 163 -24.98 -24.84 4.60
N ARG A 164 -25.14 -24.13 5.72
CA ARG A 164 -26.17 -24.37 6.74
C ARG A 164 -27.42 -23.50 6.56
N ALA A 165 -27.39 -22.57 5.61
CA ALA A 165 -28.52 -21.71 5.30
C ALA A 165 -29.64 -22.45 4.54
N HIS A 166 -30.84 -21.89 4.53
CA HIS A 166 -31.95 -22.38 3.70
C HIS A 166 -31.62 -22.35 2.20
N GLU A 167 -32.15 -23.32 1.44
CA GLU A 167 -31.89 -23.52 0.00
C GLU A 167 -32.11 -22.25 -0.83
N ASP A 168 -33.15 -21.47 -0.52
CA ASP A 168 -33.49 -20.23 -1.21
C ASP A 168 -32.35 -19.18 -1.20
N PHE A 169 -31.46 -19.26 -0.22
CA PHE A 169 -30.41 -18.27 0.03
C PHE A 169 -28.98 -18.83 -0.09
N GLN A 170 -28.83 -20.16 -0.10
CA GLN A 170 -27.54 -20.85 -0.18
C GLN A 170 -26.71 -20.39 -1.39
N ASN A 171 -27.33 -20.32 -2.58
CA ASN A 171 -26.64 -19.94 -3.81
C ASN A 171 -26.13 -18.49 -3.76
N SER A 172 -26.92 -17.58 -3.18
CA SER A 172 -26.53 -16.18 -3.02
C SER A 172 -25.40 -16.03 -1.99
N LEU A 173 -25.44 -16.79 -0.90
CA LEU A 173 -24.40 -16.80 0.13
C LEU A 173 -23.08 -17.37 -0.37
N ASN A 174 -23.13 -18.48 -1.12
CA ASN A 174 -21.95 -19.06 -1.74
C ASN A 174 -21.32 -18.08 -2.74
N SER A 175 -22.14 -17.41 -3.56
CA SER A 175 -21.64 -16.39 -4.49
C SER A 175 -20.96 -15.21 -3.77
N VAL A 176 -21.52 -14.75 -2.66
CA VAL A 176 -20.91 -13.68 -1.84
C VAL A 176 -19.60 -14.17 -1.21
N ALA A 177 -19.58 -15.37 -0.62
CA ALA A 177 -18.38 -15.95 -0.03
C ALA A 177 -17.25 -16.14 -1.06
N ASP A 178 -17.58 -16.54 -2.29
CA ASP A 178 -16.61 -16.70 -3.38
C ASP A 178 -16.03 -15.35 -3.83
N LYS A 179 -16.87 -14.31 -3.95
CA LYS A 179 -16.41 -12.94 -4.23
C LYS A 179 -15.47 -12.42 -3.15
N VAL A 180 -15.77 -12.69 -1.88
CA VAL A 180 -14.92 -12.31 -0.74
C VAL A 180 -13.58 -13.03 -0.79
N SER A 181 -13.61 -14.34 -1.02
CA SER A 181 -12.39 -15.15 -1.12
C SER A 181 -11.50 -14.66 -2.27
N SER A 182 -12.10 -14.44 -3.44
CA SER A 182 -11.41 -13.92 -4.63
C SER A 182 -10.82 -12.52 -4.40
N ALA A 183 -11.59 -11.60 -3.79
CA ALA A 183 -11.11 -10.27 -3.45
C ALA A 183 -9.91 -10.33 -2.48
N GLY A 184 -10.01 -11.13 -1.42
CA GLY A 184 -8.91 -11.33 -0.46
C GLY A 184 -7.64 -11.88 -1.13
N GLN A 185 -7.77 -12.84 -2.05
CA GLN A 185 -6.64 -13.36 -2.83
C GLN A 185 -6.00 -12.29 -3.73
N ARG A 186 -6.81 -11.50 -4.42
CA ARG A 186 -6.33 -10.42 -5.29
C ARG A 186 -5.61 -9.34 -4.49
N ILE A 187 -6.15 -8.93 -3.34
CA ILE A 187 -5.52 -7.97 -2.43
C ILE A 187 -4.17 -8.51 -1.94
N ASN A 188 -4.13 -9.75 -1.47
CA ASN A 188 -2.88 -10.38 -1.05
C ASN A 188 -1.84 -10.42 -2.18
N SER A 189 -2.26 -10.71 -3.41
CA SER A 189 -1.38 -10.70 -4.60
C SER A 189 -0.74 -9.32 -4.83
N HIS A 190 -1.51 -8.24 -4.68
CA HIS A 190 -1.00 -6.87 -4.79
C HIS A 190 -0.03 -6.51 -3.65
N LEU A 191 -0.30 -6.95 -2.42
CA LEU A 191 0.61 -6.76 -1.29
C LEU A 191 1.95 -7.50 -1.47
N GLU A 192 1.93 -8.73 -2.00
CA GLU A 192 3.16 -9.47 -2.30
C GLU A 192 3.97 -8.81 -3.42
N LYS A 193 3.31 -8.20 -4.42
CA LYS A 193 3.99 -7.41 -5.45
C LYS A 193 4.64 -6.16 -4.85
N ALA A 194 3.90 -5.40 -4.04
CA ALA A 194 4.42 -4.24 -3.33
C ALA A 194 5.65 -4.61 -2.47
N ARG A 195 5.55 -5.69 -1.68
CA ARG A 195 6.65 -6.18 -0.85
C ARG A 195 7.88 -6.57 -1.66
N ARG A 196 7.71 -7.22 -2.81
CA ARG A 196 8.83 -7.56 -3.71
C ARG A 196 9.55 -6.31 -4.24
N HIS A 197 8.80 -5.28 -4.65
CA HIS A 197 9.40 -4.02 -5.09
C HIS A 197 10.22 -3.33 -3.99
N LEU A 198 9.80 -3.43 -2.72
CA LEU A 198 10.59 -2.91 -1.59
C LEU A 198 11.81 -3.75 -1.25
N ALA A 199 11.74 -5.07 -1.43
CA ALA A 199 12.86 -5.96 -1.12
C ALA A 199 14.10 -5.66 -1.99
N HIS A 200 13.90 -5.21 -3.22
CA HIS A 200 14.97 -4.78 -4.13
C HIS A 200 15.74 -3.54 -3.66
N LEU A 201 15.15 -2.72 -2.77
CA LEU A 201 15.80 -1.54 -2.20
C LEU A 201 16.63 -1.84 -0.93
N ARG A 202 16.60 -3.09 -0.44
CA ARG A 202 17.31 -3.52 0.78
C ARG A 202 18.67 -4.18 0.53
N THR A 203 19.01 -4.44 -0.73
CA THR A 203 20.29 -5.03 -1.21
C THR A 203 21.16 -3.96 -1.83
#